data_AF-A0A383DS60-F1
#
_entry.id   AF-A0A383DS60-F1
#
_cell.length_a   1.000
_cell.length_b   1.000
_cell.length_c   1.000
_cell.angle_alpha   90.00
_cell.angle_beta   90.00
_cell.angle_gamma   90.00
#
_symmetry.space_group_name_H-M   'P 1'
#
loop_
_entity.id
_entity.type
_entity.pdbx_description
1 polymer ?
#
loop_
_entity_poly.entity_id
_entity_poly.type
_entity_poly.pdbx_seq_one_letter_code
_entity_poly.pdbx_strand_id
1 'polypeptide(L)'
;MKFLIALKNTKDESKNILEIGCKIAEGFSADLTICFVGKKSKALIEGDVNLARLSLAEWNIYHPGLEVLEWAYNILKEKEFAPNTKFDVQ
;
A
#
# COMPACT_ATOMS: atom_id res chain seq x y z
N MET A 1 16.77 -3.79 11.79
CA MET A 1 16.94 -3.59 10.33
C MET A 1 15.58 -3.22 9.75
N LYS A 2 15.50 -2.57 8.58
CA LYS A 2 14.22 -2.13 8.00
C LYS A 2 14.11 -2.54 6.53
N PHE A 3 12.98 -3.12 6.14
CA PHE A 3 12.65 -3.47 4.76
C PHE A 3 11.49 -2.61 4.25
N LEU A 4 11.60 -2.17 3.00
CA LEU A 4 10.52 -1.49 2.28
C LEU A 4 10.05 -2.37 1.13
N ILE A 5 8.76 -2.70 1.14
CA ILE A 5 8.10 -3.38 0.02
C ILE A 5 7.29 -2.34 -0.76
N ALA A 6 7.57 -2.24 -2.05
CA ALA A 6 6.83 -1.40 -2.97
C ALA A 6 5.82 -2.24 -3.76
N LEU A 7 4.53 -1.95 -3.60
CA LEU A 7 3.43 -2.69 -4.22
C LEU A 7 2.76 -1.86 -5.30
N LYS A 8 2.31 -2.53 -6.36
CA LYS A 8 1.64 -1.90 -7.49
C LYS A 8 0.14 -2.22 -7.56
N ASN A 9 -0.27 -3.38 -7.06
CA ASN A 9 -1.63 -3.89 -7.22
C ASN A 9 -1.90 -5.02 -6.21
N THR A 10 -3.11 -5.58 -6.25
CA THR A 10 -3.59 -6.70 -5.42
C THR A 10 -3.45 -8.08 -6.09
N LYS A 11 -2.67 -8.18 -7.18
CA LYS A 11 -2.50 -9.43 -7.94
C LYS A 11 -1.49 -10.37 -7.29
N ASP A 12 -1.51 -11.64 -7.71
CA ASP A 12 -0.65 -12.71 -7.18
C ASP A 12 0.84 -12.38 -7.19
N GLU A 13 1.33 -11.64 -8.20
CA GLU A 13 2.72 -11.16 -8.22
C GLU A 13 3.06 -10.32 -6.98
N SER A 14 2.18 -9.37 -6.62
CA SER A 14 2.33 -8.52 -5.44
C SER A 14 2.15 -9.32 -4.15
N LYS A 15 1.28 -10.34 -4.16
CA LYS A 15 1.06 -11.23 -3.02
C LYS A 15 2.32 -12.06 -2.71
N ASN A 16 2.93 -12.64 -3.75
CA ASN A 16 4.15 -13.42 -3.62
C ASN A 16 5.30 -12.55 -3.07
N ILE A 17 5.40 -11.29 -3.50
CA ILE A 17 6.36 -10.33 -2.96
C ILE A 17 6.13 -10.09 -1.47
N LEU A 18 4.88 -9.89 -1.05
CA LEU A 18 4.53 -9.72 0.37
C LEU A 18 4.92 -10.94 1.20
N GLU A 19 4.58 -12.15 0.74
CA GLU A 19 4.88 -13.38 1.47
C GLU A 19 6.39 -13.61 1.64
N ILE A 20 7.16 -13.41 0.58
CA ILE A 20 8.62 -13.52 0.64
C ILE A 20 9.21 -12.43 1.52
N GLY A 21 8.75 -11.18 1.35
CA GLY A 21 9.24 -10.05 2.13
C GLY A 21 8.96 -10.20 3.63
N CYS A 22 7.81 -10.75 4.00
CA CYS A 22 7.49 -11.10 5.40
C CYS A 22 8.47 -12.15 5.94
N LYS A 23 8.72 -13.24 5.22
CA LYS A 23 9.67 -14.28 5.65
C LYS A 23 11.09 -13.75 5.81
N ILE A 24 11.52 -12.89 4.90
CA ILE A 24 12.83 -12.23 5.00
C ILE A 24 12.85 -11.34 6.25
N ALA A 25 11.85 -10.47 6.43
CA ALA A 25 11.79 -9.59 7.59
C ALA A 25 11.78 -10.36 8.91
N GLU A 26 11.03 -11.46 8.99
CA GLU A 26 10.99 -12.37 10.13
C GLU A 26 12.37 -12.97 10.42
N GLY A 27 13.04 -13.54 9.41
CA GLY A 27 14.37 -14.13 9.56
C GLY A 27 15.45 -13.14 10.02
N PHE A 28 15.26 -11.84 9.74
CA PHE A 28 16.15 -10.77 10.18
C PHE A 28 15.65 -10.00 11.40
N SER A 29 14.51 -10.38 12.01
CA SER A 29 13.85 -9.62 13.08
C SER A 29 13.76 -8.12 12.75
N ALA A 30 13.29 -7.83 11.53
CA ALA A 30 13.33 -6.52 10.93
C ALA A 30 11.94 -5.89 10.84
N ASP A 31 11.91 -4.55 10.90
CA ASP A 31 10.69 -3.81 10.65
C ASP A 31 10.34 -3.87 9.16
N LEU A 32 9.05 -4.01 8.87
CA LEU A 32 8.53 -4.04 7.51
C LEU A 32 7.67 -2.80 7.23
N THR A 33 7.99 -2.09 6.16
CA THR A 33 7.22 -0.95 5.65
C THR A 33 6.67 -1.30 4.27
N ILE A 34 5.42 -0.93 4.01
CA ILE A 34 4.77 -1.10 2.70
C ILE A 34 4.50 0.28 2.11
N CYS A 35 4.79 0.45 0.81
CA CYS A 35 4.35 1.60 0.05
C CYS A 35 3.60 1.17 -1.21
N PHE A 36 2.59 1.96 -1.60
CA PHE A 36 1.92 1.82 -2.89
C PHE A 36 2.61 2.70 -3.93
N VAL A 37 2.92 2.11 -5.09
CA VAL A 37 3.50 2.81 -6.24
C VAL A 37 2.44 2.89 -7.34
N GLY A 38 1.87 4.09 -7.47
CA GLY A 38 0.92 4.42 -8.53
C GLY A 38 1.56 4.47 -9.91
N LYS A 39 0.73 4.48 -10.96
CA LYS A 39 1.21 4.69 -12.34
C LYS A 39 1.88 6.05 -12.44
N LYS A 40 3.00 6.12 -13.17
CA LYS A 40 3.67 7.38 -13.50
C LYS A 40 2.66 8.32 -14.18
N SER A 41 2.50 9.52 -13.63
CA SER A 41 1.65 10.55 -14.24
C SER A 41 2.16 10.84 -15.66
N LYS A 42 1.24 10.82 -16.63
CA LYS A 42 1.51 11.31 -18.00
C LYS A 42 1.21 12.81 -18.13
N ALA A 43 0.71 13.47 -17.07
CA ALA A 43 0.20 14.83 -17.13
C ALA A 43 1.30 15.86 -16.87
N LEU A 44 1.56 16.68 -17.88
CA LEU A 44 2.36 17.90 -17.90
C LEU A 44 1.65 19.09 -17.21
N ILE A 45 0.56 18.86 -16.45
CA ILE A 45 -0.28 19.95 -15.92
C ILE A 45 -0.62 19.63 -14.45
N GLU A 46 0.13 20.22 -13.54
CA GLU A 46 -0.04 20.08 -12.08
C GLU A 46 -1.36 20.68 -11.57
N GLY A 47 -1.98 21.60 -12.32
CA GLY A 47 -3.23 22.28 -11.95
C GLY A 47 -4.46 21.38 -11.91
N ASP A 48 -4.68 20.56 -12.95
CA ASP A 48 -5.88 19.73 -13.08
C ASP A 48 -5.87 18.52 -12.13
N VAL A 49 -4.67 18.05 -11.77
CA VAL A 49 -4.49 16.89 -10.87
C VAL A 49 -4.97 17.19 -9.45
N ASN A 50 -4.77 18.43 -8.97
CA ASN A 50 -5.25 18.83 -7.64
C ASN A 50 -6.78 18.92 -7.57
N LEU A 51 -7.43 19.47 -8.61
CA LEU A 51 -8.89 19.56 -8.69
C LEU A 51 -9.54 18.18 -8.77
N ALA A 52 -8.99 17.27 -9.59
CA ALA A 52 -9.48 15.90 -9.65
C ALA A 52 -9.34 15.17 -8.30
N ARG A 53 -8.26 15.41 -7.54
CA ARG A 53 -8.05 14.80 -6.23
C ARG A 53 -9.04 15.31 -5.18
N LEU A 54 -9.37 16.61 -5.21
CA LEU A 54 -10.39 17.23 -4.36
C LEU A 54 -11.78 16.68 -4.68
N SER A 55 -12.15 16.60 -5.97
CA SER A 55 -13.44 16.04 -6.38
C SER A 55 -13.57 14.55 -6.06
N LEU A 56 -12.51 13.74 -6.17
CA LEU A 56 -12.56 12.32 -5.77
C LEU A 56 -12.83 12.16 -4.26
N ALA A 57 -12.21 13.00 -3.42
CA ALA A 57 -12.46 13.03 -1.99
C ALA A 57 -13.90 13.48 -1.65
N GLU A 58 -14.42 14.51 -2.33
CA GLU A 58 -15.81 14.98 -2.16
C GLU A 58 -16.85 13.92 -2.56
N TRP A 59 -16.53 13.06 -3.53
CA TRP A 59 -17.42 12.01 -4.04
C TRP A 59 -17.27 10.66 -3.32
N ASN A 60 -16.46 10.60 -2.24
CA ASN A 60 -16.15 9.36 -1.52
C ASN A 60 -15.51 8.27 -2.40
N ILE A 61 -14.82 8.68 -3.48
CA ILE A 61 -14.08 7.77 -4.37
C ILE A 61 -12.67 7.63 -3.81
N TYR A 62 -12.40 6.50 -3.17
CA TYR A 62 -11.10 6.23 -2.56
C TYR A 62 -9.97 6.24 -3.61
N HIS A 63 -8.85 6.85 -3.24
CA HIS A 63 -7.65 6.83 -4.06
C HIS A 63 -7.24 5.35 -4.30
N PRO A 64 -6.90 4.92 -5.54
CA PRO A 64 -6.61 3.52 -5.86
C PRO A 64 -5.52 2.86 -4.99
N GLY A 65 -4.67 3.68 -4.37
CA GLY A 65 -3.66 3.20 -3.43
C GLY A 65 -4.20 2.71 -2.10
N LEU A 66 -5.34 3.22 -1.63
CA LEU A 66 -5.93 2.83 -0.34
C LEU A 66 -6.39 1.38 -0.36
N GLU A 67 -7.09 0.97 -1.42
CA GLU A 67 -7.53 -0.42 -1.60
C GLU A 67 -6.33 -1.39 -1.58
N VAL A 68 -5.23 -1.02 -2.26
CA VAL A 68 -4.02 -1.85 -2.30
C VAL A 68 -3.34 -1.92 -0.93
N LEU A 69 -3.31 -0.81 -0.19
CA LEU A 69 -2.71 -0.76 1.15
C LEU A 69 -3.55 -1.50 2.18
N GLU A 70 -4.88 -1.40 2.13
CA GLU A 70 -5.79 -2.15 3.00
C GLU A 70 -5.67 -3.66 2.74
N TRP A 71 -5.64 -4.05 1.46
CA TRP A 71 -5.41 -5.43 1.06
C TRP A 71 -4.08 -5.97 1.61
N ALA A 72 -2.99 -5.22 1.44
CA ALA A 72 -1.68 -5.61 1.93
C ALA A 72 -1.63 -5.67 3.47
N TYR A 73 -2.32 -4.74 4.14
CA TYR A 73 -2.46 -4.71 5.59
C TYR A 73 -3.13 -5.98 6.14
N ASN A 74 -4.19 -6.47 5.48
CA ASN A 74 -4.86 -7.70 5.89
C ASN A 74 -3.92 -8.91 5.82
N ILE A 75 -3.09 -8.98 4.78
CA ILE A 75 -2.05 -10.02 4.66
C ILE A 75 -1.03 -9.90 5.80
N LEU A 76 -0.56 -8.70 6.13
CA LEU A 76 0.36 -8.50 7.25
C LEU A 76 -0.24 -8.93 8.59
N LYS A 77 -1.53 -8.72 8.77
CA LYS A 77 -2.25 -9.15 9.98
C LYS A 77 -2.31 -10.67 10.09
N GLU A 78 -2.56 -11.37 8.98
CA GLU A 78 -2.47 -12.84 8.91
C GLU A 78 -1.06 -13.37 9.21
N LYS A 79 -0.03 -12.57 8.93
CA LYS A 79 1.40 -12.90 9.18
C LYS A 79 1.92 -12.38 10.52
N GLU A 80 1.05 -11.89 11.41
CA GLU A 80 1.41 -11.38 12.75
C GLU A 80 2.34 -10.16 12.77
N PHE A 81 2.48 -9.45 11.65
CA PHE A 81 3.20 -8.17 11.61
C PHE A 81 2.37 -7.01 12.21
N ALA A 82 1.03 -7.17 12.24
CA ALA A 82 0.09 -6.14 12.69
C ALA A 82 -1.16 -6.70 13.41
N PRO A 83 -1.01 -7.61 14.40
CA PRO A 83 -2.13 -8.43 14.92
C PRO A 83 -3.22 -7.62 15.63
N ASN A 84 -2.87 -6.50 16.28
CA ASN A 84 -3.78 -5.72 17.14
C ASN A 84 -4.04 -4.30 16.64
N THR A 85 -3.76 -4.03 15.37
CA THR A 85 -4.01 -2.71 14.77
C THR A 85 -5.31 -2.71 13.97
N LYS A 86 -5.72 -1.51 13.54
CA LYS A 86 -6.75 -1.31 12.53
C LYS A 86 -6.15 -0.51 11.38
N PHE A 87 -6.61 -0.77 10.16
CA PHE A 87 -6.30 0.09 9.03
C PHE A 87 -7.05 1.41 9.24
N ASP A 88 -6.32 2.50 9.35
CA ASP A 88 -6.86 3.83 9.61
C ASP A 88 -6.50 4.75 8.43
N VAL A 89 -7.49 5.52 7.98
CA VAL A 89 -7.44 6.36 6.76
C VAL A 89 -7.76 7.82 7.07
N GLN A 90 -7.73 8.20 8.36
CA GLN A 90 -7.93 9.58 8.82
C GLN A 90 -7.11 10.62 8.05
#